data_AF-A0A841C6I2-F1
#
_entry.id   AF-A0A841C6I2-F1
#
_cell.length_a   1.000
_cell.length_b   1.000
_cell.length_c   1.000
_cell.angle_alpha   90.00
_cell.angle_beta   90.00
_cell.angle_gamma   90.00
#
_symmetry.space_group_name_H-M   'P 1'
#
loop_
_entity.id
_entity.type
_entity.pdbx_description
1 polymer ?
#
loop_
_entity_poly.entity_id
_entity_poly.type
_entity_poly.pdbx_seq_one_letter_code
_entity_poly.pdbx_strand_id
1 'polypeptide(L)' 'MIVSATEIKNNFGKYLALSQKSDISIKKNGKIIAILKSFDNEKFNQLDKLTGIIDLSLLNHEQL' A
#
# COMPACT_ATOMS: atom_id res chain seq x y z
N MET A 1 3.83 -0.43 10.98
CA MET A 1 4.89 0.51 11.42
C MET A 1 4.74 1.86 10.71
N ILE A 2 5.15 3.00 11.28
CA ILE A 2 5.13 4.32 10.60
C ILE A 2 6.56 4.87 10.44
N VAL A 3 6.95 5.21 9.22
CA VAL A 3 8.31 5.65 8.86
C VAL A 3 8.26 6.91 8.00
N SER A 4 9.25 7.80 8.09
CA SER A 4 9.29 8.99 7.23
C SER A 4 9.70 8.65 5.79
N ALA A 5 9.25 9.43 4.82
CA ALA A 5 9.64 9.28 3.42
C ALA A 5 11.18 9.38 3.22
N THR A 6 11.86 10.24 3.98
CA THR A 6 13.33 10.38 3.94
C THR A 6 14.02 9.11 4.43
N GLU A 7 13.53 8.53 5.53
CA GLU A 7 14.10 7.30 6.10
C GLU A 7 13.90 6.10 5.16
N ILE A 8 12.74 6.01 4.51
CA ILE A 8 12.48 5.01 3.45
C ILE A 8 13.46 5.18 2.29
N LYS A 9 13.68 6.41 1.80
CA LYS A 9 14.59 6.68 0.67
C LYS A 9 16.02 6.23 0.99
N ASN A 10 16.50 6.51 2.20
CA ASN A 10 17.87 6.21 2.59
C ASN A 10 18.10 4.73 2.94
N ASN A 11 17.04 4.01 3.35
CA ASN A 11 17.14 2.65 3.87
C ASN A 11 16.18 1.67 3.16
N PHE A 12 15.92 1.88 1.87
CA PHE A 12 14.84 1.18 1.16
C PHE A 12 14.94 -0.35 1.25
N GLY A 13 16.13 -0.93 1.06
CA GLY A 13 16.34 -2.38 1.13
C GLY A 13 15.97 -2.99 2.49
N LYS A 14 16.28 -2.30 3.60
CA LYS A 14 15.88 -2.71 4.95
C LYS A 14 14.36 -2.75 5.08
N TYR A 15 13.68 -1.73 4.58
CA TYR A 15 12.23 -1.65 4.67
C TYR A 15 11.51 -2.60 3.73
N LEU A 16 12.09 -2.91 2.57
CA LEU A 16 11.60 -3.96 1.67
C LEU A 16 11.67 -5.35 2.34
N ALA A 17 12.76 -5.66 3.05
CA ALA A 17 12.87 -6.90 3.81
C ALA A 17 11.84 -6.96 4.96
N LEU A 18 11.59 -5.84 5.63
CA LEU A 18 10.59 -5.74 6.70
C LEU A 18 9.15 -5.83 6.18
N SER A 19 8.88 -5.34 4.97
CA SER A 19 7.53 -5.39 4.39
C SER A 19 7.03 -6.80 4.12
N GLN A 20 7.95 -7.77 4.01
CA GLN A 20 7.60 -9.20 3.90
C GLN A 20 6.93 -9.76 5.16
N LYS A 21 7.07 -9.09 6.30
CA LYS A 21 6.50 -9.52 7.58
C LYS A 21 5.38 -8.62 8.07
N SER A 22 5.43 -7.33 7.75
CA SER A 22 4.47 -6.36 8.25
C SER A 22 4.36 -5.12 7.37
N ASP A 23 3.17 -4.54 7.31
CA ASP A 23 2.91 -3.30 6.59
C ASP A 23 3.62 -2.09 7.20
N ILE A 24 4.07 -1.20 6.33
CA ILE A 24 4.81 0.01 6.68
C ILE A 24 4.11 1.22 6.09
N SER A 25 3.48 2.03 6.93
CA SER A 25 2.93 3.33 6.54
C SER A 25 4.05 4.35 6.42
N ILE A 26 4.06 5.08 5.31
CA ILE A 26 5.06 6.10 5.00
C ILE A 26 4.43 7.46 5.23
N LYS A 27 5.05 8.30 6.07
CA LYS A 27 4.63 9.67 6.35
C LYS A 27 5.57 10.72 5.74
N LYS A 28 5.00 11.84 5.31
CA LYS A 28 5.71 13.05 4.90
C LYS A 28 5.00 14.25 5.51
N ASN A 29 5.75 15.14 6.16
CA ASN A 29 5.22 16.34 6.82
C ASN A 29 4.05 16.03 7.77
N GLY A 30 4.18 14.97 8.59
CA GLY A 30 3.15 14.55 9.55
C GLY A 30 1.98 13.76 8.98
N LYS A 31 1.78 13.74 7.65
CA LYS A 31 0.69 13.00 6.98
C LYS A 31 1.16 11.65 6.43
N ILE A 32 0.35 10.60 6.59
CA ILE A 32 0.58 9.31 5.91
C ILE A 32 0.24 9.48 4.43
N ILE A 33 1.17 9.11 3.55
CA ILE A 33 1.04 9.30 2.10
C ILE A 33 1.14 8.00 1.29
N ALA A 34 1.63 6.91 1.89
CA ALA A 34 1.78 5.63 1.22
C ALA A 34 1.86 4.46 2.21
N ILE A 35 1.73 3.24 1.70
CA ILE A 35 1.95 2.00 2.45
C ILE A 35 2.87 1.10 1.61
N LEU A 36 3.96 0.62 2.20
CA LEU A 36 4.78 -0.46 1.66
C LEU A 36 4.33 -1.78 2.33
N LYS A 37 3.90 -2.73 1.51
CA LYS A 37 3.31 -4.02 1.90
C LYS A 37 3.85 -5.11 0.99
N SER A 38 4.01 -6.33 1.51
CA SER A 38 4.34 -7.50 0.70
C SER A 38 3.28 -7.75 -0.37
N PHE A 39 3.72 -8.13 -1.57
CA PHE A 39 2.79 -8.57 -2.59
C PHE A 39 2.20 -9.94 -2.21
N ASP A 40 0.88 -10.00 -2.02
CA ASP A 40 0.14 -11.21 -1.66
C ASP A 40 -0.81 -11.58 -2.81
N ASN A 41 -0.39 -12.54 -3.62
CA ASN A 41 -1.12 -13.01 -4.81
C ASN A 41 -2.52 -13.56 -4.47
N GLU A 42 -2.72 -14.10 -3.27
CA GLU A 42 -3.98 -14.77 -2.91
C GLU A 42 -5.10 -13.78 -2.57
N LYS A 43 -4.75 -12.57 -2.13
CA LYS A 43 -5.73 -11.50 -1.83
C LYS A 43 -6.20 -10.79 -3.09
N PHE A 44 -5.33 -10.60 -4.08
CA PHE A 44 -5.72 -10.07 -5.39
C PHE A 44 -6.74 -10.98 -6.08
N ASN A 45 -6.53 -12.29 -6.01
CA ASN A 45 -7.42 -13.28 -6.62
C ASN A 45 -8.81 -13.37 -5.95
N GLN A 46 -8.94 -12.92 -4.69
CA GLN A 46 -10.23 -12.78 -4.01
C GLN A 46 -10.93 -11.47 -4.37
N LEU A 47 -10.17 -10.39 -4.57
CA LEU A 47 -10.73 -9.14 -5.06
C LEU A 47 -11.26 -9.31 -6.48
N ASP A 48 -10.54 -10.01 -7.37
CA ASP A 48 -11.02 -10.33 -8.74
C ASP A 48 -12.31 -11.16 -8.75
N LYS A 49 -12.55 -11.98 -7.72
CA LYS A 49 -13.82 -12.70 -7.55
C LYS A 49 -14.96 -11.78 -7.11
N LEU A 50 -14.65 -10.68 -6.41
CA LEU A 50 -15.61 -9.65 -5.99
C LEU A 50 -15.81 -8.56 -7.05
N THR A 51 -14.82 -8.30 -7.92
CA THR A 51 -14.92 -7.33 -9.03
C THR A 51 -15.88 -7.78 -10.13
N GLY A 52 -16.11 -9.09 -10.27
CA GLY A 52 -17.21 -9.60 -11.08
C GLY A 52 -18.62 -9.26 -10.55
N ILE A 53 -18.71 -8.82 -9.29
CA ILE A 53 -19.98 -8.48 -8.60
C ILE A 53 -20.11 -6.96 -8.38
N ILE A 54 -19.00 -6.24 -8.25
CA ILE A 54 -18.95 -4.79 -7.98
C ILE A 54 -18.19 -4.10 -9.11
N ASP A 55 -18.89 -3.23 -9.84
CA ASP A 55 -18.26 -2.37 -10.84
C ASP A 55 -17.30 -1.36 -10.17
N LEU A 56 -15.99 -1.57 -10.33
CA LEU A 56 -14.96 -0.69 -9.78
C LEU A 56 -14.85 0.64 -10.52
N SER A 57 -15.59 0.84 -11.61
CA SER A 57 -15.76 2.17 -12.20
C SER A 57 -16.35 3.17 -11.21
N LEU A 58 -17.12 2.67 -10.22
CA LEU A 58 -17.74 3.47 -9.17
C LEU A 58 -16.77 3.90 -8.05
N LEU A 59 -15.56 3.34 -8.00
CA LEU A 59 -14.53 3.70 -7.01
C LEU A 59 -13.61 4.83 -7.48
N ASN A 60 -13.73 5.25 -8.75
CA ASN A 60 -12.95 6.33 -9.34
C ASN A 60 -13.78 7.61 -9.53
N HIS A 61 -14.36 8.12 -8.44
CA HIS A 61 -14.89 9.48 -8.41
C HIS A 61 -14.40 10.23 -7.16
N GLU A 62 -13.08 10.45 -7.08
CA GLU A 62 -12.59 11.68 -6.47
C GLU A 62 -12.47 12.74 -7.59
N GLN A 63 -13.34 13.73 -7.45
CA GLN A 63 -13.60 14.85 -8.36
C GLN A 63 -12.32 15.67 -8.62
N LEU A 64 -12.14 16.06 -9.89
CA LEU A 64 -11.37 17.24 -10.28
C LEU A 64 -12.17 18.51 -9.97
#